data_AF-A0A9D9TSI6-F1
#
_entry.id   AF-A0A9D9TSI6-F1
#
_cell.length_a   1.000
_cell.length_b   1.000
_cell.length_c   1.000
_cell.angle_alpha   90.00
_cell.angle_beta   90.00
_cell.angle_gamma   90.00
#
_symmetry.space_group_name_H-M   'P 1'
#
loop_
_entity.id
_entity.type
_entity.pdbx_description
1 polymer ?
#
loop_
_entity_poly.entity_id
_entity_poly.type
_entity_poly.pdbx_seq_one_letter_code
_entity_poly.pdbx_strand_id
1 'polypeptide(L)'
;TAYLEPGKTTFQYIDMSEYTSNYKSSEHRKKREKKTLFMGNVAKINADLLVMDTIRYYDYDKAQLAILEMNGNEYKNYCLDILEKEQNTVNQLLLNNKISKKALQIQKMDMQYNAFENILSFNRTKISAYRKKNNIPKEQKEIPIKEEEFLPEYYSFLKAKDLNNPISLVTTSAYYFVINRIRFHNSVWDNIKKLKTYKTDSVNQKEATKPIDSTFIKDPKTIKKTIIENLKERAQMEENAIKTIFGLDKGLAIEIMFVQSIFSYIKSTQKPFSENEIKDLKNKISNEFIANYLVVFNENKKSNIEENLVANKTKTGYFVNETPKNEGDKLFEAMMKKYKGKVVFVDFWATWCGPCRSGIEKIKPLKEELKNEAIQFVYITNDTSPIDTWNMMIPDIKGEHYKVSKDEWNYLASKFNIGGIPHYLLVDKNGNVVKNKMHPSSNEELKSIFNEYLKSN
;
A
#
# COMPACT_ATOMS: atom_id res chain seq x y z
N THR A 1 -0.17 -14.68 -17.20
CA THR A 1 -1.51 -14.39 -16.65
C THR A 1 -2.54 -15.11 -17.50
N ALA A 2 -3.58 -15.64 -16.89
CA ALA A 2 -4.70 -16.24 -17.60
C ALA A 2 -5.99 -15.46 -17.30
N TYR A 3 -6.80 -15.27 -18.34
CA TYR A 3 -8.16 -14.77 -18.29
C TYR A 3 -9.12 -15.91 -17.90
N LEU A 4 -10.02 -15.62 -16.96
CA LEU A 4 -11.03 -16.55 -16.45
C LEU A 4 -12.41 -15.92 -16.53
N GLU A 5 -13.42 -16.77 -16.73
CA GLU A 5 -14.83 -16.42 -16.70
C GLU A 5 -15.58 -17.36 -15.77
N PRO A 6 -16.55 -16.87 -14.97
CA PRO A 6 -17.40 -17.73 -14.16
C PRO A 6 -18.04 -18.86 -14.99
N GLY A 7 -17.95 -20.09 -14.50
CA GLY A 7 -18.50 -21.28 -15.16
C GLY A 7 -17.78 -21.72 -16.43
N LYS A 8 -16.65 -21.10 -16.80
CA LYS A 8 -15.83 -21.50 -17.94
C LYS A 8 -14.54 -22.17 -17.49
N THR A 9 -14.05 -23.08 -18.31
CA THR A 9 -12.79 -23.81 -18.06
C THR A 9 -11.64 -23.25 -18.88
N THR A 10 -10.44 -23.30 -18.31
CA THR A 10 -9.20 -23.23 -19.07
C THR A 10 -8.15 -24.12 -18.41
N PHE A 11 -7.35 -24.79 -19.23
CA PHE A 11 -6.12 -25.45 -18.83
C PHE A 11 -4.96 -24.70 -19.47
N GLN A 12 -3.87 -24.51 -18.73
CA GLN A 12 -2.68 -23.82 -19.20
C GLN A 12 -1.48 -24.77 -19.08
N TYR A 13 -0.85 -25.09 -20.20
CA TYR A 13 0.43 -25.77 -20.23
C TYR A 13 1.54 -24.73 -20.39
N ILE A 14 2.54 -24.78 -19.50
CA ILE A 14 3.65 -23.84 -19.45
C ILE A 14 4.95 -24.64 -19.53
N ASP A 15 5.79 -24.35 -20.53
CA ASP A 15 7.18 -24.81 -20.52
C ASP A 15 8.00 -23.92 -19.59
N MET A 16 8.32 -24.44 -18.39
CA MET A 16 9.04 -23.68 -17.38
C MET A 16 10.46 -23.26 -17.80
N SER A 17 11.10 -23.99 -18.72
CA SER A 17 12.45 -23.67 -19.19
C SER A 17 12.50 -22.31 -19.89
N GLU A 18 11.39 -21.90 -20.49
CA GLU A 18 11.25 -20.62 -21.16
C GLU A 18 10.98 -19.45 -20.22
N TYR A 19 10.72 -19.68 -18.94
CA TYR A 19 10.48 -18.63 -17.95
C TYR A 19 11.64 -18.45 -16.98
N THR A 20 12.45 -19.50 -16.79
CA THR A 20 13.59 -19.50 -15.88
C THR A 20 14.89 -19.02 -16.54
N SER A 21 14.93 -18.88 -17.87
CA SER A 21 16.10 -18.29 -18.53
C SER A 21 16.26 -16.80 -18.23
N ASN A 22 17.46 -16.43 -17.78
CA ASN A 22 17.85 -15.05 -17.49
C ASN A 22 17.81 -14.20 -18.77
N TYR A 23 17.21 -13.01 -18.69
CA TYR A 23 17.23 -12.05 -19.81
C TYR A 23 18.04 -10.81 -19.47
N LYS A 24 18.98 -10.47 -20.35
CA LYS A 24 19.92 -9.36 -20.19
C LYS A 24 19.33 -7.96 -20.42
N SER A 25 18.19 -7.83 -21.14
CA SER A 25 17.57 -6.54 -21.47
C SER A 25 16.06 -6.64 -21.75
N SER A 26 15.36 -5.50 -21.74
CA SER A 26 13.93 -5.39 -22.11
C SER A 26 13.68 -5.87 -23.56
N GLU A 27 14.59 -5.56 -24.48
CA GLU A 27 14.49 -6.02 -25.87
C GLU A 27 14.65 -7.54 -25.99
N HIS A 28 15.57 -8.14 -25.22
CA HIS A 28 15.71 -9.59 -25.16
C HIS A 28 14.42 -10.24 -24.62
N ARG A 29 13.78 -9.62 -23.62
CA ARG A 29 12.48 -10.09 -23.11
C ARG A 29 11.37 -10.03 -24.16
N LYS A 30 11.33 -8.99 -25.00
CA LYS A 30 10.32 -8.84 -26.07
C LYS A 30 10.44 -9.87 -27.19
N LYS A 31 11.65 -10.40 -27.41
CA LYS A 31 11.94 -11.42 -28.43
C LYS A 31 11.78 -12.86 -27.95
N ARG A 32 11.44 -13.09 -26.67
CA ARG A 32 11.17 -14.45 -26.17
C ARG A 32 9.89 -14.97 -26.79
N GLU A 33 9.97 -16.12 -27.43
CA GLU A 33 8.80 -16.94 -27.66
C GLU A 33 8.30 -17.44 -26.30
N LYS A 34 7.00 -17.25 -26.03
CA LYS A 34 6.32 -17.84 -24.89
C LYS A 34 5.46 -18.99 -25.40
N LYS A 35 5.99 -20.21 -25.37
CA LYS A 35 5.28 -21.45 -25.69
C LYS A 35 4.40 -21.83 -24.50
N THR A 36 3.26 -21.16 -24.43
CA THR A 36 2.16 -21.53 -23.56
C THR A 36 0.99 -21.99 -24.42
N LEU A 37 0.42 -23.14 -24.06
CA LEU A 37 -0.78 -23.67 -24.71
C LEU A 37 -1.97 -23.56 -23.77
N PHE A 38 -3.12 -23.20 -24.34
CA PHE A 38 -4.38 -23.12 -23.61
C PHE A 38 -5.41 -24.10 -24.19
N MET A 39 -6.19 -24.73 -23.31
CA MET A 39 -7.31 -25.62 -23.68
C MET A 39 -8.54 -25.28 -22.85
N GLY A 40 -9.75 -25.63 -23.33
CA GLY A 40 -11.01 -25.31 -22.65
C GLY A 40 -11.76 -24.11 -23.23
N ASN A 41 -12.85 -23.70 -22.58
CA ASN A 41 -13.81 -22.73 -23.13
C ASN A 41 -13.19 -21.35 -23.43
N VAL A 42 -12.30 -20.85 -22.57
CA VAL A 42 -11.66 -19.53 -22.75
C VAL A 42 -10.24 -19.63 -23.32
N ALA A 43 -9.85 -20.79 -23.85
CA ALA A 43 -8.52 -21.03 -24.40
C ALA A 43 -8.16 -20.06 -25.53
N LYS A 44 -9.09 -19.85 -26.47
CA LYS A 44 -8.88 -18.95 -27.60
C LYS A 44 -8.61 -17.51 -27.15
N ILE A 45 -9.37 -17.03 -26.15
CA ILE A 45 -9.18 -15.68 -25.60
C ILE A 45 -7.79 -15.55 -24.97
N ASN A 46 -7.38 -16.55 -24.19
CA ASN A 46 -6.07 -16.57 -23.54
C ASN A 46 -4.91 -16.63 -24.55
N ALA A 47 -5.01 -17.50 -25.56
CA ALA A 47 -4.03 -17.59 -26.62
C ALA A 47 -3.91 -16.26 -27.38
N ASP A 48 -5.04 -15.63 -27.69
CA ASP A 48 -5.06 -14.33 -28.38
C ASP A 48 -4.47 -13.20 -27.54
N LEU A 49 -4.75 -13.17 -26.24
CA LEU A 49 -4.13 -12.22 -25.32
C LEU A 49 -2.62 -12.42 -25.22
N LEU A 50 -2.15 -13.68 -25.21
CA LEU A 50 -0.73 -13.99 -25.19
C LEU A 50 -0.02 -13.50 -26.47
N VAL A 51 -0.65 -13.65 -27.63
CA VAL A 51 -0.12 -13.15 -28.91
C VAL A 51 0.07 -11.63 -28.86
N MET A 52 -0.83 -10.90 -28.21
CA MET A 52 -0.79 -9.45 -28.14
C MET A 52 0.05 -8.90 -26.97
N ASP A 53 0.45 -9.73 -26.00
CA ASP A 53 1.21 -9.31 -24.80
C ASP A 53 2.58 -8.67 -25.13
N THR A 54 3.14 -9.00 -26.29
CA THR A 54 4.42 -8.43 -26.77
C THR A 54 4.27 -7.05 -27.40
N ILE A 55 3.05 -6.62 -27.71
CA ILE A 55 2.74 -5.31 -28.30
C ILE A 55 2.70 -4.26 -27.19
N ARG A 56 3.88 -3.95 -26.65
CA ARG A 56 4.11 -2.87 -25.70
C ARG A 56 5.26 -2.01 -26.20
N TYR A 57 4.93 -0.83 -26.72
CA TYR A 57 5.88 0.14 -27.27
C TYR A 57 6.38 1.14 -26.23
N TYR A 58 5.68 1.30 -25.12
CA TYR A 58 6.19 2.11 -24.01
C TYR A 58 7.51 1.52 -23.48
N ASP A 59 8.56 2.34 -23.53
CA ASP A 59 9.90 2.00 -23.06
C ASP A 59 10.21 2.89 -21.86
N TYR A 60 10.29 2.26 -20.68
CA TYR A 60 10.46 2.97 -19.42
C TYR A 60 11.79 3.71 -19.34
N ASP A 61 12.89 3.12 -19.83
CA ASP A 61 14.20 3.76 -19.78
C ASP A 61 14.26 4.95 -20.72
N LYS A 62 13.70 4.82 -21.93
CA LYS A 62 13.58 5.96 -22.87
C LYS A 62 12.68 7.05 -22.33
N ALA A 63 11.53 6.69 -21.75
CA ALA A 63 10.62 7.65 -21.13
C ALA A 63 11.28 8.38 -19.96
N GLN A 64 12.06 7.68 -19.11
CA GLN A 64 12.83 8.33 -18.04
C GLN A 64 13.86 9.33 -18.55
N LEU A 65 14.50 9.07 -19.69
CA LEU A 65 15.45 10.02 -20.27
C LEU A 65 14.73 11.22 -20.89
N ALA A 66 13.65 10.99 -21.63
CA ALA A 66 12.92 12.03 -22.35
C ALA A 66 12.10 12.96 -21.44
N ILE A 67 11.51 12.44 -20.35
CA ILE A 67 10.61 13.20 -19.46
C ILE A 67 11.29 14.39 -18.77
N LEU A 68 12.63 14.38 -18.66
CA LEU A 68 13.37 15.48 -18.05
C LEU A 68 13.29 16.77 -18.88
N GLU A 69 13.09 16.63 -20.19
CA GLU A 69 13.01 17.74 -21.15
C GLU A 69 11.56 18.01 -21.58
N MET A 70 10.56 17.37 -20.93
CA MET A 70 9.13 17.52 -21.23
C MET A 70 8.38 18.18 -20.07
N ASN A 71 7.43 19.05 -20.39
CA ASN A 71 6.36 19.43 -19.47
C ASN A 71 5.24 18.36 -19.46
N GLY A 72 4.28 18.48 -18.53
CA GLY A 72 3.21 17.49 -18.38
C GLY A 72 2.34 17.30 -19.63
N ASN A 73 2.07 18.36 -20.41
CA ASN A 73 1.28 18.25 -21.64
C ASN A 73 2.05 17.54 -22.76
N GLU A 74 3.34 17.83 -22.91
CA GLU A 74 4.21 17.15 -23.88
C GLU A 74 4.33 15.67 -23.55
N TYR A 75 4.54 15.34 -22.27
CA TYR A 75 4.60 13.96 -21.82
C TYR A 75 3.26 13.23 -21.95
N LYS A 76 2.15 13.94 -21.73
CA LYS A 76 0.81 13.40 -21.97
C LYS A 76 0.63 13.01 -23.44
N ASN A 77 0.97 13.91 -24.36
CA ASN A 77 0.88 13.63 -25.79
C ASN A 77 1.80 12.47 -26.19
N TYR A 78 3.04 12.45 -25.70
CA TYR A 78 3.96 11.32 -25.89
C TYR A 78 3.34 9.98 -25.47
N CYS A 79 2.66 9.91 -24.32
CA CYS A 79 1.98 8.70 -23.87
C CYS A 79 0.79 8.32 -24.76
N LEU A 80 0.04 9.30 -25.25
CA LEU A 80 -1.12 9.08 -26.12
C LEU A 80 -0.71 8.65 -27.55
N ASP A 81 0.39 9.18 -28.08
CA ASP A 81 0.94 8.77 -29.38
C ASP A 81 1.38 7.29 -29.35
N ILE A 82 2.00 6.87 -28.24
CA ILE A 82 2.35 5.46 -28.01
C ILE A 82 1.09 4.60 -27.95
N LEU A 83 0.07 5.03 -27.21
CA LEU A 83 -1.21 4.32 -27.13
C LEU A 83 -1.84 4.14 -28.52
N GLU A 84 -1.88 5.21 -29.32
CA GLU A 84 -2.41 5.15 -30.69
C GLU A 84 -1.64 4.14 -31.54
N LYS A 85 -0.30 4.16 -31.48
CA LYS A 85 0.56 3.20 -32.19
C LYS A 85 0.30 1.75 -31.76
N GLU A 86 0.17 1.50 -30.46
CA GLU A 86 -0.15 0.17 -29.91
C GLU A 86 -1.53 -0.30 -30.40
N GLN A 87 -2.55 0.55 -30.32
CA GLN A 87 -3.91 0.22 -30.75
C GLN A 87 -3.99 -0.01 -32.26
N ASN A 88 -3.29 0.78 -33.07
CA ASN A 88 -3.23 0.61 -34.52
C ASN A 88 -2.58 -0.73 -34.90
N THR A 89 -1.51 -1.12 -34.20
CA THR A 89 -0.85 -2.42 -34.41
C THR A 89 -1.80 -3.58 -34.08
N VAL A 90 -2.49 -3.50 -32.94
CA VAL A 90 -3.49 -4.50 -32.55
C VAL A 90 -4.66 -4.57 -33.53
N ASN A 91 -5.11 -3.43 -34.08
CA ASN A 91 -6.14 -3.40 -35.12
C ASN A 91 -5.69 -4.09 -36.41
N GLN A 92 -4.44 -3.89 -36.82
CA GLN A 92 -3.89 -4.58 -37.99
C GLN A 92 -3.80 -6.10 -37.79
N LEU A 93 -3.50 -6.56 -36.57
CA LEU A 93 -3.54 -7.99 -36.26
C LEU A 93 -4.94 -8.59 -36.41
N LEU A 94 -6.01 -7.83 -36.18
CA LEU A 94 -7.38 -8.28 -36.43
C LEU A 94 -7.65 -8.51 -37.93
N LEU A 95 -7.07 -7.68 -38.80
CA LEU A 95 -7.23 -7.82 -40.26
C LEU A 95 -6.50 -9.07 -40.78
N ASN A 96 -5.35 -9.38 -40.19
CA ASN A 96 -4.46 -10.45 -40.65
C ASN A 96 -4.67 -11.79 -39.92
N ASN A 97 -5.30 -11.79 -38.75
CA ASN A 97 -5.50 -12.98 -37.92
C ASN A 97 -6.93 -13.07 -37.38
N LYS A 98 -7.44 -14.29 -37.20
CA LYS A 98 -8.75 -14.55 -36.55
C LYS A 98 -8.64 -14.37 -35.02
N ILE A 99 -8.50 -13.14 -34.53
CA ILE A 99 -8.46 -12.81 -33.09
C ILE A 99 -9.88 -12.66 -32.51
N SER A 100 -10.07 -13.11 -31.27
CA SER A 100 -11.31 -12.94 -30.52
C SER A 100 -11.60 -11.46 -30.26
N LYS A 101 -12.84 -11.02 -30.55
CA LYS A 101 -13.33 -9.67 -30.24
C LYS A 101 -13.16 -9.31 -28.75
N LYS A 102 -13.31 -10.29 -27.86
CA LYS A 102 -13.19 -10.08 -26.41
C LYS A 102 -11.73 -9.88 -25.98
N ALA A 103 -10.80 -10.69 -26.52
CA ALA A 103 -9.37 -10.51 -26.28
C ALA A 103 -8.90 -9.13 -26.76
N LEU A 104 -9.36 -8.72 -27.95
CA LEU A 104 -9.10 -7.41 -28.52
C LEU A 104 -9.58 -6.26 -27.61
N GLN A 105 -10.81 -6.37 -27.11
CA GLN A 105 -11.37 -5.37 -26.19
C GLN A 105 -10.57 -5.25 -24.90
N ILE A 106 -10.22 -6.39 -24.28
CA ILE A 106 -9.41 -6.42 -23.04
C ILE A 106 -8.03 -5.79 -23.30
N GLN A 107 -7.36 -6.16 -24.40
CA GLN A 107 -6.02 -5.65 -24.71
C GLN A 107 -6.01 -4.14 -24.94
N LYS A 108 -6.99 -3.61 -25.69
CA LYS A 108 -7.11 -2.16 -25.93
C LYS A 108 -7.33 -1.38 -24.64
N MET A 109 -8.16 -1.91 -23.75
CA MET A 109 -8.39 -1.31 -22.43
C MET A 109 -7.12 -1.36 -21.57
N ASP A 110 -6.36 -2.46 -21.61
CA ASP A 110 -5.09 -2.56 -20.89
C ASP A 110 -4.09 -1.50 -21.37
N MET A 111 -3.90 -1.36 -22.69
CA MET A 111 -3.05 -0.33 -23.30
C MET A 111 -3.49 1.08 -22.87
N GLN A 112 -4.80 1.35 -22.91
CA GLN A 112 -5.37 2.63 -22.49
C GLN A 112 -5.05 2.94 -21.02
N TYR A 113 -5.22 1.96 -20.13
CA TYR A 113 -4.92 2.14 -18.71
C TYR A 113 -3.43 2.27 -18.41
N ASN A 114 -2.56 1.60 -19.17
CA ASN A 114 -1.11 1.82 -19.06
C ASN A 114 -0.75 3.26 -19.43
N ALA A 115 -1.32 3.79 -20.53
CA ALA A 115 -1.12 5.19 -20.91
C ALA A 115 -1.63 6.15 -19.82
N PHE A 116 -2.83 5.92 -19.29
CA PHE A 116 -3.42 6.74 -18.23
C PHE A 116 -2.56 6.72 -16.96
N GLU A 117 -2.05 5.55 -16.56
CA GLU A 117 -1.16 5.43 -15.41
C GLU A 117 0.13 6.24 -15.60
N ASN A 118 0.73 6.15 -16.78
CA ASN A 118 1.95 6.89 -17.11
C ASN A 118 1.71 8.40 -17.00
N ILE A 119 0.62 8.89 -17.60
CA ILE A 119 0.24 10.32 -17.57
C ILE A 119 0.00 10.79 -16.13
N LEU A 120 -0.77 10.03 -15.35
CA LEU A 120 -1.05 10.33 -13.93
C LEU A 120 0.20 10.25 -13.04
N SER A 121 1.27 9.60 -13.51
CA SER A 121 2.52 9.44 -12.78
C SER A 121 3.59 10.47 -13.17
N PHE A 122 3.28 11.46 -14.02
CA PHE A 122 4.25 12.42 -14.57
C PHE A 122 5.22 12.99 -13.53
N ASN A 123 4.72 13.67 -12.50
CA ASN A 123 5.58 14.30 -11.47
C ASN A 123 6.48 13.27 -10.79
N ARG A 124 5.92 12.11 -10.40
CA ARG A 124 6.69 11.02 -9.77
C ARG A 124 7.78 10.49 -10.68
N THR A 125 7.47 10.28 -11.96
CA THR A 125 8.43 9.77 -12.95
C THR A 125 9.52 10.79 -13.23
N LYS A 126 9.17 12.08 -13.37
CA LYS A 126 10.13 13.17 -13.60
C LYS A 126 11.08 13.34 -12.41
N ILE A 127 10.56 13.29 -11.19
CA ILE A 127 11.33 13.29 -9.95
C ILE A 127 12.28 12.09 -9.86
N SER A 128 11.80 10.90 -10.23
CA SER A 128 12.63 9.68 -10.22
C SER A 128 13.74 9.73 -11.26
N ALA A 129 13.43 10.22 -12.47
CA ALA A 129 14.42 10.44 -13.53
C ALA A 129 15.48 11.46 -13.11
N TYR A 130 15.05 12.55 -12.46
CA TYR A 130 15.95 13.59 -11.98
C TYR A 130 16.92 13.05 -10.93
N ARG A 131 16.42 12.26 -9.97
CA ARG A 131 17.28 11.58 -8.98
C ARG A 131 18.31 10.68 -9.63
N LYS A 132 17.88 9.86 -10.59
CA LYS A 132 18.75 8.93 -11.31
C LYS A 132 19.85 9.67 -12.09
N LYS A 133 19.51 10.75 -12.80
CA LYS A 133 20.48 11.57 -13.56
C LYS A 133 21.53 12.23 -12.65
N ASN A 134 21.15 12.63 -11.44
CA ASN A 134 22.01 13.37 -10.51
C ASN A 134 22.56 12.53 -9.35
N ASN A 135 22.39 11.20 -9.37
CA ASN A 135 22.79 10.29 -8.30
C ASN A 135 22.27 10.69 -6.90
N ILE A 136 21.05 11.24 -6.83
CA ILE A 136 20.45 11.71 -5.58
C ILE A 136 19.77 10.53 -4.85
N PRO A 137 20.13 10.24 -3.59
CA PRO A 137 19.53 9.17 -2.80
C PRO A 137 18.04 9.42 -2.51
N LYS A 138 17.28 8.35 -2.23
CA LYS A 138 15.83 8.46 -1.96
C LYS A 138 15.54 9.14 -0.63
N GLU A 139 16.49 9.06 0.30
CA GLU A 139 16.43 9.60 1.65
C GLU A 139 16.52 11.12 1.66
N GLN A 140 17.11 11.72 0.62
CA GLN A 140 17.15 13.16 0.44
C GLN A 140 15.76 13.68 0.08
N LYS A 141 15.13 14.36 1.05
CA LYS A 141 13.77 14.92 0.93
C LYS A 141 13.74 16.13 -0.01
N GLU A 142 14.65 17.07 0.20
CA GLU A 142 14.72 18.30 -0.59
C GLU A 142 15.47 18.06 -1.90
N ILE A 143 14.80 18.38 -3.00
CA ILE A 143 15.33 18.26 -4.35
C ILE A 143 15.04 19.52 -5.14
N PRO A 144 15.98 19.96 -6.01
CA PRO A 144 15.84 21.19 -6.80
C PRO A 144 14.96 20.95 -8.04
N ILE A 145 13.80 20.32 -7.87
CA ILE A 145 12.78 20.16 -8.91
C ILE A 145 11.40 20.30 -8.28
N LYS A 146 10.56 21.15 -8.89
CA LYS A 146 9.20 21.40 -8.42
C LYS A 146 8.20 20.52 -9.18
N GLU A 147 7.19 20.03 -8.47
CA GLU A 147 6.05 19.35 -9.10
C GLU A 147 5.24 20.35 -9.95
N GLU A 148 4.78 19.90 -11.11
CA GLU A 148 3.85 20.66 -11.94
C GLU A 148 2.42 20.49 -11.40
N GLU A 149 1.67 21.60 -11.36
CA GLU A 149 0.26 21.60 -10.99
C GLU A 149 -0.60 21.60 -12.25
N PHE A 150 -1.68 20.81 -12.24
CA PHE A 150 -2.56 20.64 -13.38
C PHE A 150 -3.98 21.07 -13.04
N LEU A 151 -4.60 21.84 -13.94
CA LEU A 151 -6.02 22.16 -13.89
C LEU A 151 -6.87 20.93 -14.26
N PRO A 152 -8.16 20.85 -13.86
CA PRO A 152 -9.02 19.71 -14.17
C PRO A 152 -9.06 19.30 -15.65
N GLU A 153 -8.94 20.26 -16.58
CA GLU A 153 -8.96 20.03 -18.03
C GLU A 153 -7.81 19.13 -18.51
N TYR A 154 -6.68 19.13 -17.78
CA TYR A 154 -5.56 18.24 -18.07
C TYR A 154 -5.97 16.77 -18.00
N TYR A 155 -6.89 16.42 -17.10
CA TYR A 155 -7.36 15.05 -16.85
C TYR A 155 -8.54 14.63 -17.74
N SER A 156 -8.92 15.42 -18.73
CA SER A 156 -10.03 15.13 -19.67
C SER A 156 -9.90 13.82 -20.45
N PHE A 157 -8.70 13.23 -20.49
CA PHE A 157 -8.47 11.89 -21.04
C PHE A 157 -9.14 10.78 -20.21
N LEU A 158 -9.40 11.00 -18.92
CA LEU A 158 -10.10 10.07 -18.04
C LEU A 158 -11.61 10.15 -18.27
N LYS A 159 -12.14 9.25 -19.10
CA LYS A 159 -13.59 9.20 -19.36
C LYS A 159 -14.27 8.26 -18.36
N ALA A 160 -15.32 8.75 -17.69
CA ALA A 160 -16.09 7.97 -16.72
C ALA A 160 -16.60 6.64 -17.30
N LYS A 161 -17.04 6.63 -18.57
CA LYS A 161 -17.51 5.41 -19.26
C LYS A 161 -16.44 4.32 -19.37
N ASP A 162 -15.17 4.71 -19.49
CA ASP A 162 -14.06 3.78 -19.64
C ASP A 162 -13.76 3.17 -18.27
N LEU A 163 -13.55 4.03 -17.26
CA LEU A 163 -13.26 3.61 -15.89
C LEU A 163 -14.40 2.84 -15.22
N ASN A 164 -15.64 3.05 -15.66
CA ASN A 164 -16.81 2.35 -15.15
C ASN A 164 -17.18 1.08 -15.94
N ASN A 165 -16.42 0.73 -16.99
CA ASN A 165 -16.65 -0.49 -17.74
C ASN A 165 -16.25 -1.72 -16.89
N PRO A 166 -17.14 -2.71 -16.66
CA PRO A 166 -16.82 -3.91 -15.88
C PRO A 166 -15.64 -4.73 -16.42
N ILE A 167 -15.36 -4.66 -17.72
CA ILE A 167 -14.20 -5.34 -18.34
C ILE A 167 -12.87 -4.80 -17.79
N SER A 168 -12.86 -3.61 -17.21
CA SER A 168 -11.67 -3.05 -16.57
C SER A 168 -11.12 -3.95 -15.46
N LEU A 169 -11.98 -4.70 -14.78
CA LEU A 169 -11.61 -5.62 -13.70
C LEU A 169 -10.80 -6.84 -14.18
N VAL A 170 -10.83 -7.14 -15.48
CA VAL A 170 -10.11 -8.28 -16.08
C VAL A 170 -8.91 -7.85 -16.92
N THR A 171 -8.61 -6.54 -16.96
CA THR A 171 -7.33 -6.03 -17.47
C THR A 171 -6.19 -6.40 -16.51
N THR A 172 -4.94 -6.15 -16.91
CA THR A 172 -3.80 -6.41 -16.02
C THR A 172 -3.80 -5.43 -14.83
N SER A 173 -2.68 -5.31 -14.12
CA SER A 173 -2.54 -4.38 -13.00
C SER A 173 -2.75 -2.90 -13.37
N ALA A 174 -2.81 -2.54 -14.66
CA ALA A 174 -2.94 -1.17 -15.16
C ALA A 174 -4.17 -0.45 -14.58
N TYR A 175 -5.36 -1.05 -14.63
CA TYR A 175 -6.58 -0.44 -14.09
C TYR A 175 -6.47 -0.20 -12.58
N TYR A 176 -5.91 -1.16 -11.84
CA TYR A 176 -5.62 -1.00 -10.41
C TYR A 176 -4.73 0.23 -10.16
N PHE A 177 -3.65 0.40 -10.94
CA PHE A 177 -2.77 1.54 -10.78
C PHE A 177 -3.46 2.87 -11.12
N VAL A 178 -4.27 2.93 -12.18
CA VAL A 178 -5.06 4.13 -12.50
C VAL A 178 -5.98 4.53 -11.33
N ILE A 179 -6.76 3.58 -10.80
CA ILE A 179 -7.62 3.83 -9.63
C ILE A 179 -6.80 4.29 -8.42
N ASN A 180 -5.64 3.68 -8.18
CA ASN A 180 -4.74 4.07 -7.11
C ASN A 180 -4.19 5.49 -7.30
N ARG A 181 -3.76 5.85 -8.52
CA ARG A 181 -3.21 7.18 -8.84
C ARG A 181 -4.25 8.27 -8.72
N ILE A 182 -5.49 8.01 -9.13
CA ILE A 182 -6.61 8.97 -8.97
C ILE A 182 -6.88 9.19 -7.48
N ARG A 183 -7.09 8.11 -6.73
CA ARG A 183 -7.48 8.19 -5.32
C ARG A 183 -6.40 8.83 -4.44
N PHE A 184 -5.14 8.50 -4.69
CA PHE A 184 -4.00 9.00 -3.91
C PHE A 184 -3.29 10.18 -4.56
N HIS A 185 -3.94 10.85 -5.51
CA HIS A 185 -3.38 12.06 -6.11
C HIS A 185 -3.25 13.18 -5.07
N ASN A 186 -2.12 13.90 -5.07
CA ASN A 186 -1.85 14.97 -4.10
C ASN A 186 -3.00 16.01 -4.08
N SER A 187 -3.47 16.44 -5.25
CA SER A 187 -4.56 17.40 -5.38
C SER A 187 -5.86 16.97 -4.70
N VAL A 188 -6.18 15.67 -4.65
CA VAL A 188 -7.38 15.16 -3.95
C VAL A 188 -7.23 15.42 -2.45
N TRP A 189 -6.10 15.03 -1.87
CA TRP A 189 -5.87 15.18 -0.45
C TRP A 189 -5.65 16.63 -0.03
N ASP A 190 -5.06 17.45 -0.89
CA ASP A 190 -4.92 18.89 -0.65
C ASP A 190 -6.25 19.61 -0.74
N ASN A 191 -7.15 19.20 -1.67
CA ASN A 191 -8.52 19.69 -1.70
C ASN A 191 -9.27 19.32 -0.40
N ILE A 192 -9.17 18.07 0.05
CA ILE A 192 -9.78 17.64 1.32
C ILE A 192 -9.21 18.41 2.51
N LYS A 193 -7.89 18.65 2.56
CA LYS A 193 -7.25 19.45 3.63
C LYS A 193 -7.79 20.89 3.62
N LYS A 194 -7.84 21.54 2.45
CA LYS A 194 -8.37 22.90 2.28
C LYS A 194 -9.83 23.01 2.73
N LEU A 195 -10.66 22.02 2.44
CA LEU A 195 -12.05 21.98 2.90
C LEU A 195 -12.16 21.84 4.43
N LYS A 196 -11.23 21.11 5.06
CA LYS A 196 -11.17 20.98 6.53
C LYS A 196 -10.66 22.24 7.22
N THR A 197 -9.66 22.91 6.64
CA THR A 197 -9.18 24.21 7.14
C THR A 197 -10.26 25.28 6.99
N TYR A 198 -10.94 25.35 5.85
CA TYR A 198 -12.04 26.32 5.65
C TYR A 198 -13.20 26.15 6.64
N LYS A 199 -13.58 24.89 6.97
CA LYS A 199 -14.58 24.61 8.02
C LYS A 199 -14.13 25.00 9.44
N THR A 200 -12.83 25.06 9.70
CA THR A 200 -12.28 25.52 10.99
C THR A 200 -12.11 27.03 11.03
N ASP A 201 -11.78 27.65 9.89
CA ASP A 201 -11.65 29.10 9.74
C ASP A 201 -13.00 29.83 9.80
N SER A 202 -14.09 29.23 9.31
CA SER A 202 -15.45 29.82 9.41
C SER A 202 -16.04 29.79 10.82
N VAL A 203 -15.44 29.04 11.75
CA VAL A 203 -15.83 28.97 13.17
C VAL A 203 -14.94 29.87 14.04
N ASN A 204 -13.74 30.23 13.57
CA ASN A 204 -12.74 30.96 14.34
C ASN A 204 -12.40 32.35 13.74
N GLN A 205 -13.42 33.17 13.45
CA GLN A 205 -13.20 34.63 13.50
C GLN A 205 -13.22 35.10 14.96
N LYS A 206 -12.15 34.78 15.69
CA LYS A 206 -11.54 35.57 16.76
C LYS A 206 -10.27 34.85 17.23
N GLU A 207 -9.17 35.61 17.19
CA GLU A 207 -7.85 35.33 17.78
C GLU A 207 -6.92 34.36 17.01
N ALA A 208 -6.08 34.98 16.19
CA ALA A 208 -4.83 34.41 15.70
C ALA A 208 -3.75 34.45 16.80
N THR A 209 -2.96 33.37 16.89
CA THR A 209 -1.50 33.28 17.16
C THR A 209 -1.13 32.11 18.09
N LYS A 210 -0.64 30.98 17.53
CA LYS A 210 0.44 30.08 18.03
C LYS A 210 0.48 28.74 17.26
N PRO A 211 1.60 27.98 17.30
CA PRO A 211 1.91 26.86 16.40
C PRO A 211 0.91 25.70 16.49
N ILE A 212 0.69 25.03 15.37
CA ILE A 212 -0.29 23.94 15.20
C ILE A 212 0.06 22.76 16.11
N ASP A 213 -0.68 22.64 17.20
CA ASP A 213 -0.75 21.47 18.05
C ASP A 213 -1.60 20.37 17.36
N SER A 214 -1.14 19.12 17.43
CA SER A 214 -1.76 17.94 16.83
C SER A 214 -2.85 17.31 17.72
N THR A 215 -3.42 18.09 18.64
CA THR A 215 -4.60 17.69 19.42
C THR A 215 -5.78 18.60 19.13
N PHE A 216 -6.71 18.14 18.29
CA PHE A 216 -8.09 18.58 18.32
C PHE A 216 -8.98 17.34 18.38
N ILE A 217 -9.43 16.98 19.58
CA ILE A 217 -10.86 17.07 19.96
C ILE A 217 -10.93 17.27 21.49
N LYS A 218 -11.17 18.52 21.93
CA LYS A 218 -11.96 18.81 23.14
C LYS A 218 -12.91 19.97 22.82
N ASP A 219 -14.15 19.63 22.46
CA ASP A 219 -15.36 20.33 22.92
C ASP A 219 -16.49 19.28 23.09
N PRO A 220 -17.02 19.04 24.31
CA PRO A 220 -17.98 17.96 24.60
C PRO A 220 -19.45 18.24 24.21
N LYS A 221 -19.75 19.18 23.31
CA LYS A 221 -21.14 19.47 22.88
C LYS A 221 -21.49 19.10 21.44
N THR A 222 -20.61 18.40 20.71
CA THR A 222 -20.94 17.87 19.38
C THR A 222 -21.28 16.38 19.49
N ILE A 223 -22.44 15.97 18.94
CA ILE A 223 -22.88 14.57 18.83
C ILE A 223 -21.68 13.69 18.44
N LYS A 224 -21.29 12.73 19.29
CA LYS A 224 -20.21 11.77 18.99
C LYS A 224 -20.62 10.97 17.75
N LYS A 225 -20.10 11.35 16.59
CA LYS A 225 -20.34 10.63 15.34
C LYS A 225 -19.87 9.19 15.46
N THR A 226 -20.68 8.26 14.95
CA THR A 226 -20.28 6.85 14.88
C THR A 226 -19.09 6.68 13.94
N ILE A 227 -18.35 5.57 14.07
CA ILE A 227 -17.24 5.25 13.16
C ILE A 227 -17.71 5.23 11.70
N ILE A 228 -18.92 4.75 11.46
CA ILE A 228 -19.52 4.67 10.13
C ILE A 228 -19.87 6.05 9.59
N GLU A 229 -20.39 6.94 10.42
CA GLU A 229 -20.61 8.33 10.01
C GLU A 229 -19.28 8.98 9.60
N ASN A 230 -18.20 8.74 10.35
CA ASN A 230 -16.87 9.26 9.99
C ASN A 230 -16.35 8.67 8.67
N LEU A 231 -16.55 7.36 8.44
CA LEU A 231 -16.17 6.72 7.17
C LEU A 231 -17.02 7.23 6.00
N LYS A 232 -18.33 7.37 6.19
CA LYS A 232 -19.27 7.89 5.19
C LYS A 232 -18.93 9.36 4.85
N GLU A 233 -18.61 10.18 5.83
CA GLU A 233 -18.21 11.58 5.62
C GLU A 233 -16.87 11.68 4.90
N ARG A 234 -15.87 10.90 5.32
CA ARG A 234 -14.58 10.86 4.63
C ARG A 234 -14.72 10.42 3.18
N ALA A 235 -15.50 9.36 2.93
CA ALA A 235 -15.80 8.90 1.57
C ALA A 235 -16.44 10.00 0.73
N GLN A 236 -17.42 10.72 1.28
CA GLN A 236 -18.06 11.83 0.58
C GLN A 236 -17.07 12.95 0.23
N MET A 237 -16.13 13.27 1.12
CA MET A 237 -15.09 14.26 0.84
C MET A 237 -14.15 13.79 -0.27
N GLU A 238 -13.74 12.51 -0.25
CA GLU A 238 -12.93 11.89 -1.30
C GLU A 238 -13.65 11.94 -2.65
N GLU A 239 -14.91 11.52 -2.70
CA GLU A 239 -15.76 11.55 -3.89
C GLU A 239 -15.91 12.96 -4.47
N ASN A 240 -16.20 13.95 -3.63
CA ASN A 240 -16.35 15.34 -4.07
C ASN A 240 -15.04 15.91 -4.65
N ALA A 241 -13.90 15.61 -4.03
CA ALA A 241 -12.59 16.03 -4.52
C ALA A 241 -12.26 15.34 -5.86
N ILE A 242 -12.52 14.04 -5.98
CA ILE A 242 -12.31 13.28 -7.22
C ILE A 242 -13.21 13.81 -8.35
N LYS A 243 -14.47 14.12 -8.05
CA LYS A 243 -15.39 14.75 -9.01
C LYS A 243 -14.87 16.09 -9.49
N THR A 244 -14.39 16.92 -8.56
CA THR A 244 -13.89 18.27 -8.87
C THR A 244 -12.63 18.22 -9.74
N ILE A 245 -11.71 17.29 -9.48
CA ILE A 245 -10.40 17.24 -10.14
C ILE A 245 -10.43 16.42 -11.43
N PHE A 246 -11.14 15.29 -11.42
CA PHE A 246 -11.12 14.32 -12.52
C PHE A 246 -12.46 14.19 -13.26
N GLY A 247 -13.51 14.89 -12.83
CA GLY A 247 -14.84 14.78 -13.43
C GLY A 247 -15.54 13.43 -13.16
N LEU A 248 -15.07 12.65 -12.18
CA LEU A 248 -15.60 11.33 -11.85
C LEU A 248 -16.55 11.42 -10.66
N ASP A 249 -17.85 11.18 -10.89
CA ASP A 249 -18.90 11.36 -9.88
C ASP A 249 -19.35 10.04 -9.23
N LYS A 250 -19.70 9.05 -10.06
CA LYS A 250 -20.28 7.77 -9.61
C LYS A 250 -19.88 6.61 -10.52
N GLY A 251 -20.15 5.40 -10.06
CA GLY A 251 -19.96 4.15 -10.78
C GLY A 251 -18.82 3.29 -10.23
N LEU A 252 -18.50 2.22 -10.95
CA LEU A 252 -17.56 1.18 -10.54
C LEU A 252 -16.25 1.72 -9.95
N ALA A 253 -15.62 2.70 -10.60
CA ALA A 253 -14.34 3.25 -10.15
C ALA A 253 -14.44 3.90 -8.75
N ILE A 254 -15.50 4.68 -8.53
CA ILE A 254 -15.76 5.36 -7.26
C ILE A 254 -16.15 4.36 -6.18
N GLU A 255 -16.99 3.38 -6.51
CA GLU A 255 -17.41 2.33 -5.57
C GLU A 255 -16.24 1.44 -5.12
N ILE A 256 -15.27 1.15 -6.01
CA ILE A 256 -14.02 0.47 -5.63
C ILE A 256 -13.25 1.31 -4.61
N MET A 257 -13.08 2.61 -4.85
CA MET A 257 -12.35 3.50 -3.93
C MET A 257 -13.05 3.59 -2.56
N PHE A 258 -14.37 3.67 -2.55
CA PHE A 258 -15.19 3.64 -1.34
C PHE A 258 -14.97 2.35 -0.54
N VAL A 259 -15.12 1.18 -1.17
CA VAL A 259 -14.95 -0.10 -0.49
C VAL A 259 -13.51 -0.33 -0.03
N GLN A 260 -12.51 0.18 -0.75
CA GLN A 260 -11.13 0.17 -0.28
C GLN A 260 -10.95 0.96 1.03
N SER A 261 -11.70 2.04 1.29
CA SER A 261 -11.70 2.73 2.60
C SER A 261 -12.20 1.81 3.71
N ILE A 262 -13.29 1.08 3.44
CA ILE A 262 -13.88 0.14 4.38
C ILE A 262 -12.89 -1.00 4.68
N PHE A 263 -12.29 -1.59 3.66
CA PHE A 263 -11.29 -2.65 3.83
C PHE A 263 -10.04 -2.16 4.54
N SER A 264 -9.61 -0.92 4.28
CA SER A 264 -8.48 -0.33 4.98
C SER A 264 -8.78 -0.19 6.47
N TYR A 265 -9.99 0.29 6.82
CA TYR A 265 -10.45 0.37 8.21
C TYR A 265 -10.44 -1.01 8.88
N ILE A 266 -11.10 -2.02 8.27
CA ILE A 266 -11.16 -3.38 8.84
C ILE A 266 -9.75 -3.95 9.02
N LYS A 267 -8.85 -3.74 8.04
CA LYS A 267 -7.46 -4.23 8.13
C LYS A 267 -6.65 -3.52 9.20
N SER A 268 -6.84 -2.22 9.41
CA SER A 268 -6.07 -1.46 10.41
C SER A 268 -6.58 -1.67 11.84
N THR A 269 -7.90 -1.78 12.03
CA THR A 269 -8.51 -1.93 13.35
C THR A 269 -8.76 -3.38 13.75
N GLN A 270 -8.76 -4.28 12.76
CA GLN A 270 -9.24 -5.65 12.93
C GLN A 270 -10.67 -5.73 13.48
N LYS A 271 -11.47 -4.68 13.24
CA LYS A 271 -12.86 -4.61 13.69
C LYS A 271 -13.79 -4.78 12.50
N PRO A 272 -14.42 -5.96 12.31
CA PRO A 272 -15.48 -6.13 11.33
C PRO A 272 -16.71 -5.31 11.75
N PHE A 273 -17.55 -5.01 10.78
CA PHE A 273 -18.82 -4.33 10.99
C PHE A 273 -19.91 -5.33 11.36
N SER A 274 -20.87 -4.88 12.16
CA SER A 274 -22.11 -5.63 12.44
C SER A 274 -22.98 -5.74 11.19
N GLU A 275 -24.00 -6.59 11.24
CA GLU A 275 -24.90 -6.82 10.10
C GLU A 275 -25.65 -5.55 9.67
N ASN A 276 -26.16 -4.76 10.62
CA ASN A 276 -26.83 -3.50 10.34
C ASN A 276 -25.89 -2.49 9.69
N GLU A 277 -24.66 -2.41 10.18
CA GLU A 277 -23.62 -1.54 9.65
C GLU A 277 -23.21 -1.93 8.22
N ILE A 278 -23.09 -3.24 7.94
CA ILE A 278 -22.85 -3.74 6.59
C ILE A 278 -24.02 -3.43 5.66
N LYS A 279 -25.26 -3.64 6.11
CA LYS A 279 -26.47 -3.28 5.34
C LYS A 279 -26.45 -1.80 4.95
N ASP A 280 -26.11 -0.94 5.89
CA ASP A 280 -25.95 0.50 5.69
C ASP A 280 -24.89 0.87 4.65
N LEU A 281 -23.74 0.20 4.68
CA LEU A 281 -22.65 0.43 3.74
C LEU A 281 -23.00 -0.11 2.35
N LYS A 282 -23.68 -1.26 2.26
CA LYS A 282 -24.16 -1.83 0.99
C LYS A 282 -25.11 -0.90 0.26
N ASN A 283 -25.98 -0.18 0.97
CA ASN A 283 -26.94 0.76 0.36
C ASN A 283 -26.27 1.90 -0.43
N LYS A 284 -24.95 2.12 -0.24
CA LYS A 284 -24.17 3.10 -1.02
C LYS A 284 -23.53 2.51 -2.29
N ILE A 285 -23.62 1.20 -2.50
CA ILE A 285 -22.92 0.50 -3.57
C ILE A 285 -23.97 -0.02 -4.55
N SER A 286 -23.96 0.50 -5.77
CA SER A 286 -24.89 0.11 -6.83
C SER A 286 -24.43 -1.19 -7.51
N ASN A 287 -23.12 -1.44 -7.57
CA ASN A 287 -22.59 -2.66 -8.14
C ASN A 287 -22.77 -3.85 -7.19
N GLU A 288 -23.64 -4.80 -7.59
CA GLU A 288 -23.98 -5.97 -6.79
C GLU A 288 -22.77 -6.83 -6.41
N PHE A 289 -21.82 -7.01 -7.33
CA PHE A 289 -20.60 -7.78 -7.05
C PHE A 289 -19.77 -7.13 -5.94
N ILE A 290 -19.55 -5.81 -6.01
CA ILE A 290 -18.81 -5.08 -4.97
C ILE A 290 -19.56 -5.14 -3.63
N ALA A 291 -20.89 -4.96 -3.65
CA ALA A 291 -21.70 -5.02 -2.45
C ALA A 291 -21.67 -6.40 -1.78
N ASN A 292 -21.70 -7.48 -2.57
CA ASN A 292 -21.58 -8.85 -2.07
C ASN A 292 -20.16 -9.17 -1.60
N TYR A 293 -19.13 -8.69 -2.31
CA TYR A 293 -17.74 -8.86 -1.91
C TYR A 293 -17.44 -8.18 -0.57
N LEU A 294 -18.05 -7.00 -0.30
CA LEU A 294 -17.97 -6.35 1.00
C LEU A 294 -18.50 -7.26 2.14
N VAL A 295 -19.64 -7.92 1.93
CA VAL A 295 -20.20 -8.87 2.92
C VAL A 295 -19.24 -10.03 3.15
N VAL A 296 -18.83 -10.71 2.07
CA VAL A 296 -17.93 -11.86 2.16
C VAL A 296 -16.62 -11.49 2.86
N PHE A 297 -16.04 -10.32 2.53
CA PHE A 297 -14.82 -9.85 3.18
C PHE A 297 -15.02 -9.62 4.68
N ASN A 298 -16.16 -9.03 5.07
CA ASN A 298 -16.48 -8.79 6.48
C ASN A 298 -16.68 -10.09 7.27
N GLU A 299 -17.45 -11.03 6.72
CA GLU A 299 -17.71 -12.33 7.36
C GLU A 299 -16.45 -13.19 7.45
N ASN A 300 -15.65 -13.24 6.38
CA ASN A 300 -14.34 -13.89 6.43
C ASN A 300 -13.47 -13.24 7.51
N LYS A 301 -13.54 -11.93 7.69
CA LYS A 301 -12.76 -11.28 8.75
C LYS A 301 -13.24 -11.66 10.15
N LYS A 302 -14.56 -11.74 10.37
CA LYS A 302 -15.15 -12.22 11.64
C LYS A 302 -14.69 -13.64 11.95
N SER A 303 -14.86 -14.57 11.00
CA SER A 303 -14.43 -15.96 11.15
C SER A 303 -12.93 -16.07 11.44
N ASN A 304 -12.07 -15.34 10.71
CA ASN A 304 -10.64 -15.30 11.00
C ASN A 304 -10.32 -14.78 12.41
N ILE A 305 -11.09 -13.83 12.94
CA ILE A 305 -10.89 -13.31 14.31
C ILE A 305 -11.27 -14.37 15.33
N GLU A 306 -12.41 -15.03 15.14
CA GLU A 306 -12.88 -16.11 16.02
C GLU A 306 -11.87 -17.26 16.07
N GLU A 307 -11.38 -17.71 14.90
CA GLU A 307 -10.34 -18.73 14.80
C GLU A 307 -9.05 -18.31 15.53
N ASN A 308 -8.61 -17.07 15.33
CA ASN A 308 -7.43 -16.54 16.02
C ASN A 308 -7.65 -16.46 17.54
N LEU A 309 -8.82 -16.05 18.01
CA LEU A 309 -9.13 -16.01 19.45
C LEU A 309 -9.09 -17.41 20.07
N VAL A 310 -9.57 -18.43 19.36
CA VAL A 310 -9.45 -19.83 19.80
C VAL A 310 -7.99 -20.27 19.82
N ALA A 311 -7.25 -20.05 18.72
CA ALA A 311 -5.84 -20.41 18.61
C ALA A 311 -4.96 -19.68 19.65
N ASN A 312 -5.28 -18.44 19.97
CA ASN A 312 -4.52 -17.63 20.93
C ASN A 312 -4.59 -18.18 22.36
N LYS A 313 -5.60 -19.00 22.71
CA LYS A 313 -5.70 -19.62 24.04
C LYS A 313 -4.55 -20.57 24.36
N THR A 314 -3.88 -21.11 23.34
CA THR A 314 -2.79 -22.08 23.50
C THR A 314 -1.41 -21.50 23.18
N LYS A 315 -1.34 -20.28 22.64
CA LYS A 315 -0.07 -19.64 22.29
C LYS A 315 0.67 -19.19 23.54
N THR A 316 1.99 -19.35 23.51
CA THR A 316 2.90 -18.99 24.60
C THR A 316 4.14 -18.27 24.06
N GLY A 317 4.98 -17.75 24.96
CA GLY A 317 6.22 -17.08 24.59
C GLY A 317 6.05 -15.61 24.17
N TYR A 318 4.91 -15.01 24.47
CA TYR A 318 4.70 -13.56 24.42
C TYR A 318 4.46 -13.05 25.85
N PHE A 319 5.08 -11.92 26.21
CA PHE A 319 5.00 -11.35 27.55
C PHE A 319 4.64 -9.88 27.48
N VAL A 320 3.51 -9.50 28.06
CA VAL A 320 3.11 -8.09 28.20
C VAL A 320 3.84 -7.50 29.40
N ASN A 321 4.49 -6.36 29.19
CA ASN A 321 5.22 -5.64 30.22
C ASN A 321 4.59 -4.27 30.48
N GLU A 322 4.58 -3.88 31.74
CA GLU A 322 4.28 -2.50 32.12
C GLU A 322 5.43 -1.58 31.75
N THR A 323 5.08 -0.40 31.23
CA THR A 323 6.06 0.65 30.97
C THR A 323 6.52 1.26 32.29
N PRO A 324 7.84 1.27 32.60
CA PRO A 324 8.34 1.83 33.85
C PRO A 324 8.00 3.32 33.97
N LYS A 325 7.37 3.71 35.09
CA LYS A 325 7.14 5.12 35.40
C LYS A 325 8.46 5.76 35.84
N ASN A 326 9.07 6.55 34.95
CA ASN A 326 10.29 7.31 35.22
C ASN A 326 10.22 8.69 34.56
N GLU A 327 11.11 9.59 34.98
CA GLU A 327 11.41 10.80 34.21
C GLU A 327 11.81 10.41 32.78
N GLY A 328 11.34 11.18 31.79
CA GLY A 328 11.43 10.84 30.37
C GLY A 328 12.83 10.38 29.97
N ASP A 329 13.88 11.06 30.45
CA ASP A 329 15.27 10.81 30.07
C ASP A 329 15.82 9.42 30.40
N LYS A 330 15.19 8.70 31.36
CA LYS A 330 15.61 7.36 31.81
C LYS A 330 14.65 6.24 31.40
N LEU A 331 13.60 6.56 30.63
CA LEU A 331 12.56 5.60 30.27
C LEU A 331 13.13 4.36 29.57
N PHE A 332 13.90 4.55 28.50
CA PHE A 332 14.43 3.44 27.70
C PHE A 332 15.42 2.58 28.51
N GLU A 333 16.31 3.21 29.28
CA GLU A 333 17.27 2.51 30.14
C GLU A 333 16.56 1.65 31.18
N ALA A 334 15.49 2.17 31.79
CA ALA A 334 14.67 1.42 32.73
C ALA A 334 13.98 0.20 32.09
N MET A 335 13.49 0.34 30.84
CA MET A 335 12.92 -0.79 30.10
C MET A 335 13.99 -1.86 29.81
N MET A 336 15.19 -1.45 29.40
CA MET A 336 16.27 -2.37 29.02
C MET A 336 16.93 -3.07 30.22
N LYS A 337 16.83 -2.50 31.42
CA LYS A 337 17.44 -3.05 32.65
C LYS A 337 17.07 -4.52 32.90
N LYS A 338 15.83 -4.93 32.58
CA LYS A 338 15.34 -6.32 32.71
C LYS A 338 16.10 -7.31 31.82
N TYR A 339 16.75 -6.84 30.77
CA TYR A 339 17.39 -7.65 29.73
C TYR A 339 18.93 -7.62 29.79
N LYS A 340 19.51 -7.08 30.85
CA LYS A 340 20.97 -7.05 31.05
C LYS A 340 21.55 -8.47 30.91
N GLY A 341 22.67 -8.58 30.21
CA GLY A 341 23.31 -9.84 29.86
C GLY A 341 22.82 -10.46 28.54
N LYS A 342 21.79 -9.90 27.90
CA LYS A 342 21.28 -10.34 26.60
C LYS A 342 21.48 -9.26 25.54
N VAL A 343 21.66 -9.69 24.30
CA VAL A 343 21.52 -8.81 23.13
C VAL A 343 20.03 -8.54 22.90
N VAL A 344 19.60 -7.29 22.77
CA VAL A 344 18.19 -6.94 22.61
C VAL A 344 17.92 -6.38 21.22
N PHE A 345 17.03 -7.03 20.48
CA PHE A 345 16.46 -6.49 19.25
C PHE A 345 15.15 -5.77 19.59
N VAL A 346 15.13 -4.45 19.41
CA VAL A 346 13.95 -3.61 19.68
C VAL A 346 13.27 -3.25 18.36
N ASP A 347 11.99 -3.60 18.25
CA ASP A 347 11.12 -3.32 17.11
C ASP A 347 10.04 -2.30 17.48
N PHE A 348 10.18 -1.08 16.94
CA PHE A 348 9.15 -0.07 17.02
C PHE A 348 8.14 -0.31 15.89
N TRP A 349 6.92 -0.67 16.27
CA TRP A 349 5.88 -1.12 15.34
C TRP A 349 4.48 -0.58 15.70
N ALA A 350 3.50 -0.91 14.87
CA ALA A 350 2.08 -0.67 15.15
C ALA A 350 1.19 -1.70 14.46
N THR A 351 0.00 -1.95 15.02
CA THR A 351 -0.95 -2.96 14.49
C THR A 351 -1.42 -2.65 13.07
N TRP A 352 -1.48 -1.36 12.70
CA TRP A 352 -1.86 -0.90 11.36
C TRP A 352 -0.68 -0.89 10.36
N CYS A 353 0.56 -1.03 10.83
CA CYS A 353 1.74 -0.93 9.99
C CYS A 353 1.93 -2.22 9.15
N GLY A 354 1.62 -2.15 7.85
CA GLY A 354 1.82 -3.25 6.91
C GLY A 354 3.27 -3.77 6.85
N PRO A 355 4.27 -2.90 6.60
CA PRO A 355 5.68 -3.31 6.55
C PRO A 355 6.17 -3.93 7.87
N CYS A 356 5.78 -3.38 9.02
CA CYS A 356 6.16 -3.92 10.34
C CYS A 356 5.67 -5.37 10.51
N ARG A 357 4.38 -5.62 10.25
CA ARG A 357 3.80 -6.97 10.32
C ARG A 357 4.48 -7.95 9.37
N SER A 358 4.83 -7.51 8.16
CA SER A 358 5.60 -8.34 7.23
C SER A 358 6.99 -8.67 7.75
N GLY A 359 7.69 -7.71 8.37
CA GLY A 359 8.99 -7.94 9.00
C GLY A 359 8.91 -8.95 10.15
N ILE A 360 7.93 -8.78 11.04
CA ILE A 360 7.67 -9.68 12.18
C ILE A 360 7.42 -11.11 11.71
N GLU A 361 6.62 -11.30 10.66
CA GLU A 361 6.35 -12.62 10.08
C GLU A 361 7.63 -13.27 9.53
N LYS A 362 8.44 -12.48 8.79
CA LYS A 362 9.67 -12.97 8.15
C LYS A 362 10.74 -13.45 9.13
N ILE A 363 10.82 -12.85 10.32
CA ILE A 363 11.83 -13.22 11.32
C ILE A 363 11.41 -14.41 12.21
N LYS A 364 10.17 -14.92 12.10
CA LYS A 364 9.70 -16.08 12.90
C LYS A 364 10.65 -17.29 12.84
N PRO A 365 11.13 -17.75 11.66
CA PRO A 365 12.04 -18.90 11.59
C PRO A 365 13.37 -18.63 12.30
N LEU A 366 13.91 -17.42 12.17
CA LEU A 366 15.15 -17.01 12.83
C LEU A 366 15.02 -17.00 14.36
N LYS A 367 13.86 -16.59 14.87
CA LYS A 367 13.59 -16.65 16.32
C LYS A 367 13.59 -18.06 16.86
N GLU A 368 13.01 -19.01 16.13
CA GLU A 368 13.03 -20.42 16.53
C GLU A 368 14.44 -21.00 16.51
N GLU A 369 15.26 -20.60 15.54
CA GLU A 369 16.67 -20.99 15.46
C GLU A 369 17.49 -20.44 16.64
N LEU A 370 17.22 -19.19 17.03
CA LEU A 370 17.96 -18.48 18.08
C LEU A 370 17.36 -18.62 19.49
N LYS A 371 16.38 -19.51 19.69
CA LYS A 371 15.61 -19.60 20.95
C LYS A 371 16.46 -19.91 22.19
N ASN A 372 17.65 -20.51 22.00
CA ASN A 372 18.58 -20.88 23.06
C ASN A 372 19.72 -19.87 23.23
N GLU A 373 19.78 -18.84 22.39
CA GLU A 373 20.81 -17.81 22.47
C GLU A 373 20.44 -16.72 23.47
N ALA A 374 21.44 -15.98 23.96
CA ALA A 374 21.24 -14.84 24.86
C ALA A 374 20.71 -13.60 24.11
N ILE A 375 19.59 -13.76 23.38
CA ILE A 375 18.93 -12.72 22.59
C ILE A 375 17.51 -12.50 23.13
N GLN A 376 17.10 -11.24 23.22
CA GLN A 376 15.74 -10.86 23.54
C GLN A 376 15.12 -10.04 22.40
N PHE A 377 13.89 -10.39 22.02
CA PHE A 377 13.09 -9.60 21.09
C PHE A 377 12.09 -8.75 21.90
N VAL A 378 12.12 -7.44 21.69
CA VAL A 378 11.27 -6.46 22.38
C VAL A 378 10.48 -5.67 21.34
N TYR A 379 9.18 -5.57 21.54
CA TYR A 379 8.23 -4.91 20.68
C TYR A 379 7.63 -3.71 21.39
N ILE A 380 7.76 -2.52 20.79
CA ILE A 380 7.25 -1.28 21.36
C ILE A 380 6.22 -0.69 20.40
N THR A 381 5.00 -0.47 20.89
CA THR A 381 3.94 0.25 20.18
C THR A 381 3.38 1.38 21.05
N ASN A 382 2.72 2.35 20.43
CA ASN A 382 1.97 3.39 21.14
C ASN A 382 0.44 3.20 21.04
N ASP A 383 -0.30 4.23 21.45
CA ASP A 383 -1.77 4.29 21.42
C ASP A 383 -2.42 4.36 20.05
N THR A 384 -1.64 4.50 18.98
CA THR A 384 -2.18 4.32 17.62
C THR A 384 -2.51 2.85 17.33
N SER A 385 -2.00 1.90 18.12
CA SER A 385 -2.44 0.51 18.15
C SER A 385 -3.57 0.36 19.16
N PRO A 386 -4.83 0.12 18.73
CA PRO A 386 -5.94 -0.11 19.65
C PRO A 386 -5.68 -1.36 20.51
N ILE A 387 -6.07 -1.30 21.78
CA ILE A 387 -5.74 -2.34 22.76
C ILE A 387 -6.27 -3.72 22.36
N ASP A 388 -7.52 -3.81 21.91
CA ASP A 388 -8.14 -5.08 21.50
C ASP A 388 -7.42 -5.68 20.29
N THR A 389 -7.09 -4.83 19.31
CA THR A 389 -6.32 -5.22 18.13
C THR A 389 -4.94 -5.74 18.50
N TRP A 390 -4.26 -5.05 19.42
CA TRP A 390 -2.93 -5.43 19.88
C TRP A 390 -2.97 -6.75 20.66
N ASN A 391 -3.88 -6.89 21.62
CA ASN A 391 -4.08 -8.12 22.39
C ASN A 391 -4.40 -9.34 21.52
N MET A 392 -5.08 -9.13 20.39
CA MET A 392 -5.35 -10.20 19.43
C MET A 392 -4.11 -10.57 18.58
N MET A 393 -3.20 -9.63 18.33
CA MET A 393 -2.02 -9.85 17.48
C MET A 393 -0.79 -10.37 18.22
N ILE A 394 -0.51 -9.88 19.42
CA ILE A 394 0.71 -10.23 20.16
C ILE A 394 0.89 -11.72 20.49
N PRO A 395 -0.17 -12.56 20.60
CA PRO A 395 0.03 -13.99 20.82
C PRO A 395 0.79 -14.70 19.70
N ASP A 396 0.77 -14.16 18.47
CA ASP A 396 1.56 -14.66 17.33
C ASP A 396 2.98 -14.09 17.24
N ILE A 397 3.33 -13.20 18.17
CA ILE A 397 4.58 -12.44 18.13
C ILE A 397 5.36 -12.79 19.39
N LYS A 398 6.16 -13.87 19.34
CA LYS A 398 6.97 -14.28 20.49
C LYS A 398 7.96 -13.18 20.90
N GLY A 399 8.05 -12.87 22.19
CA GLY A 399 8.92 -11.83 22.73
C GLY A 399 8.23 -10.98 23.79
N GLU A 400 8.86 -9.87 24.11
CA GLU A 400 8.44 -8.94 25.15
C GLU A 400 7.71 -7.76 24.52
N HIS A 401 6.56 -7.39 25.06
CA HIS A 401 5.68 -6.39 24.45
C HIS A 401 5.43 -5.24 25.40
N TYR A 402 5.62 -4.03 24.90
CA TYR A 402 5.33 -2.78 25.58
C TYR A 402 4.33 -1.97 24.77
N LYS A 403 3.34 -1.44 25.49
CA LYS A 403 2.43 -0.44 24.98
C LYS A 403 2.65 0.86 25.75
N VAL A 404 3.27 1.82 25.09
CA VAL A 404 3.64 3.11 25.67
C VAL A 404 2.58 4.17 25.36
N SER A 405 2.47 5.17 26.23
CA SER A 405 1.66 6.35 26.00
C SER A 405 2.21 7.21 24.85
N LYS A 406 1.42 8.20 24.42
CA LYS A 406 1.84 9.17 23.39
C LYS A 406 3.12 9.92 23.77
N ASP A 407 3.24 10.35 25.02
CA ASP A 407 4.39 11.17 25.47
C ASP A 407 5.66 10.33 25.56
N GLU A 408 5.55 9.11 26.09
CA GLU A 408 6.64 8.13 26.10
C GLU A 408 7.09 7.78 24.66
N TRP A 409 6.16 7.60 23.73
CA TRP A 409 6.49 7.40 22.32
C TRP A 409 7.22 8.59 21.71
N ASN A 410 6.75 9.82 21.96
CA ASN A 410 7.38 11.03 21.45
C ASN A 410 8.80 11.20 21.99
N TYR A 411 9.00 10.88 23.27
CA TYR A 411 10.33 10.84 23.87
C TYR A 411 11.23 9.83 23.16
N LEU A 412 10.79 8.57 23.03
CA LEU A 412 11.57 7.52 22.36
C LEU A 412 11.87 7.87 20.90
N ALA A 413 10.88 8.42 20.19
CA ALA A 413 11.03 8.84 18.81
C ALA A 413 12.04 9.98 18.66
N SER A 414 12.04 10.94 19.60
CA SER A 414 13.04 12.01 19.64
C SER A 414 14.44 11.46 19.95
N LYS A 415 14.58 10.68 21.03
CA LYS A 415 15.86 10.10 21.49
C LYS A 415 16.55 9.27 20.40
N PHE A 416 15.78 8.51 19.63
CA PHE A 416 16.30 7.59 18.60
C PHE A 416 16.12 8.08 17.16
N ASN A 417 15.65 9.32 16.97
CA ASN A 417 15.38 9.92 15.66
C ASN A 417 14.47 9.02 14.77
N ILE A 418 13.37 8.52 15.36
CA ILE A 418 12.41 7.65 14.70
C ILE A 418 11.50 8.51 13.80
N GLY A 419 11.85 8.59 12.52
CA GLY A 419 11.05 9.29 11.51
C GLY A 419 9.92 8.44 10.89
N GLY A 420 9.85 7.14 11.20
CA GLY A 420 8.87 6.22 10.67
C GLY A 420 9.10 4.79 11.15
N ILE A 421 8.08 3.95 11.02
CA ILE A 421 8.11 2.53 11.41
C ILE A 421 8.01 1.61 10.17
N PRO A 422 8.61 0.41 10.19
CA PRO A 422 9.36 -0.18 11.30
C PRO A 422 10.68 0.55 11.55
N HIS A 423 11.10 0.60 12.82
CA HIS A 423 12.40 1.10 13.23
C HIS A 423 13.03 0.10 14.19
N TYR A 424 14.25 -0.34 13.87
CA TYR A 424 14.93 -1.40 14.61
C TYR A 424 16.15 -0.86 15.34
N LEU A 425 16.26 -1.16 16.64
CA LEU A 425 17.47 -0.93 17.43
C LEU A 425 18.12 -2.25 17.81
N LEU A 426 19.44 -2.20 18.00
CA LEU A 426 20.19 -3.26 18.66
C LEU A 426 20.82 -2.71 19.93
N VAL A 427 20.60 -3.42 21.03
CA VAL A 427 21.19 -3.16 22.34
C VAL A 427 22.14 -4.29 22.69
N ASP A 428 23.34 -3.97 23.14
CA ASP A 428 24.31 -4.96 23.62
C ASP A 428 23.94 -5.54 24.99
N LYS A 429 24.74 -6.50 25.46
CA LYS A 429 24.55 -7.15 26.78
C LYS A 429 24.69 -6.20 27.97
N ASN A 430 25.33 -5.04 27.78
CA ASN A 430 25.51 -4.02 28.81
C ASN A 430 24.34 -3.03 28.87
N GLY A 431 23.44 -3.06 27.89
CA GLY A 431 22.31 -2.15 27.79
C GLY A 431 22.59 -0.93 26.90
N ASN A 432 23.71 -0.89 26.17
CA ASN A 432 24.04 0.21 25.27
C ASN A 432 23.42 0.01 23.89
N VAL A 433 22.89 1.07 23.29
CA VAL A 433 22.41 1.04 21.90
C VAL A 433 23.61 1.03 20.95
N VAL A 434 23.90 -0.11 20.35
CA VAL A 434 25.03 -0.32 19.42
C VAL A 434 24.63 -0.12 17.96
N LYS A 435 23.33 -0.25 17.64
CA LYS A 435 22.76 0.14 16.34
C LYS A 435 21.46 0.90 16.58
N ASN A 436 21.44 2.18 16.22
CA ASN A 436 20.26 3.04 16.39
C ASN A 436 19.25 2.95 15.22
N LYS A 437 19.62 2.30 14.12
CA LYS A 437 18.72 2.08 12.97
C LYS A 437 19.25 0.93 12.13
N MET A 438 18.50 -0.14 12.05
CA MET A 438 18.83 -1.29 11.19
C MET A 438 17.81 -1.46 10.08
N HIS A 439 18.28 -1.96 8.94
CA HIS A 439 17.45 -2.35 7.79
C HIS A 439 17.95 -3.68 7.22
N PRO A 440 17.88 -4.79 7.99
CA PRO A 440 18.36 -6.07 7.50
C PRO A 440 17.56 -6.49 6.26
N SER A 441 18.28 -6.86 5.21
CA SER A 441 17.72 -7.32 3.94
C SER A 441 17.30 -8.80 3.99
N SER A 442 17.85 -9.58 4.92
CA SER A 442 17.55 -11.01 5.10
C SER A 442 17.70 -11.46 6.57
N ASN A 443 17.17 -12.65 6.87
CA ASN A 443 17.39 -13.30 8.18
C ASN A 443 18.87 -13.68 8.38
N GLU A 444 19.61 -14.00 7.32
CA GLU A 444 21.03 -14.32 7.39
C GLU A 444 21.86 -13.10 7.80
N GLU A 445 21.57 -11.93 7.23
CA GLU A 445 22.20 -10.67 7.61
C GLU A 445 21.91 -10.34 9.08
N LEU A 446 20.64 -10.45 9.49
CA LEU A 446 20.25 -10.19 10.88
C LEU A 446 20.92 -11.16 11.86
N LYS A 447 21.03 -12.44 11.50
CA LYS A 447 21.75 -13.45 12.30
C LYS A 447 23.23 -13.12 12.42
N SER A 448 23.87 -12.70 11.32
CA SER A 448 25.27 -12.28 11.34
C SER A 448 25.50 -11.13 12.30
N ILE A 449 24.60 -10.13 12.28
CA ILE A 449 24.63 -9.00 13.22
C ILE A 449 24.49 -9.52 14.65
N PHE A 450 23.52 -10.37 14.96
CA PHE A 450 23.37 -10.90 16.32
C PHE A 450 24.60 -11.67 16.80
N ASN A 451 25.21 -12.48 15.95
CA ASN A 451 26.41 -13.26 16.28
C ASN A 451 27.63 -12.39 16.63
N GLU A 452 27.74 -11.19 16.05
CA GLU A 452 28.78 -10.21 16.40
C GLU A 452 28.66 -9.82 17.88
N TYR A 453 27.45 -9.48 18.33
CA TYR A 453 27.19 -8.99 19.69
C TYR A 453 26.99 -10.10 20.73
N LEU A 454 26.72 -11.33 20.29
CA LEU A 454 26.73 -12.50 21.16
C LEU A 454 28.15 -12.91 21.56
N LYS A 455 29.14 -12.70 20.69
CA LYS A 455 30.55 -13.05 20.93
C LYS A 455 31.31 -12.00 21.73
N SER A 456 30.90 -10.73 21.66
CA SER A 456 31.45 -9.68 22.52
C SER A 456 31.07 -9.93 23.99
N ASN A 457 32.09 -9.91 24.86
CA ASN A 457 31.96 -10.08 26.30
C ASN A 457 31.38 -8.83 26.96
#